data_AF-K1YYM9-F1
#
_entry.id   AF-K1YYM9-F1
#
_cell.length_a   1.000
_cell.length_b   1.000
_cell.length_c   1.000
_cell.angle_alpha   90.00
_cell.angle_beta   90.00
_cell.angle_gamma   90.00
#
_symmetry.space_group_name_H-M   'P 1'
#
loop_
_entity.id
_entity.type
_entity.pdbx_description
1 polymer ?
#
loop_
_entity_poly.entity_id
_entity_poly.type
_entity_poly.pdbx_seq_one_letter_code
_entity_poly.pdbx_strand_id
1 'polypeptide(L)'
;PKWEDSPKTLDKIEICPLSGALRGIHCPAGIFEYSKQKENLKTCDYHRGFRYPVYPPLYTQWVHEHGLDTWPLESGYYSSTAALIIYPPQGAVFKLDPTIPHSYQTLTFQVSGHNPNRTWFLDGEPLKEVDGKVQWALIKGSHHLVIKDGESITERKFEVK
;
A
#
# COMPACT_ATOMS: atom_id res chain seq x y z
N PRO A 1 -21.56 18.36 -28.04
CA PRO A 1 -21.10 17.26 -28.93
C PRO A 1 -21.82 15.96 -28.57
N LYS A 2 -22.76 15.51 -29.43
CA LYS A 2 -23.29 14.15 -29.35
C LYS A 2 -22.16 13.20 -29.73
N TRP A 3 -21.80 12.31 -28.82
CA TRP A 3 -20.90 11.19 -29.09
C TRP A 3 -21.70 10.17 -29.91
N GLU A 4 -21.93 10.49 -31.17
CA GLU A 4 -22.51 9.55 -32.13
C GLU A 4 -21.50 8.41 -32.34
N ASP A 5 -22.01 7.18 -32.23
CA ASP A 5 -21.35 5.88 -32.44
C ASP A 5 -20.43 5.36 -31.33
N SER A 6 -21.04 4.58 -30.42
CA SER A 6 -20.35 3.50 -29.71
C SER A 6 -19.56 2.67 -30.74
N PRO A 7 -18.25 2.43 -30.55
CA PRO A 7 -17.50 1.63 -31.50
C PRO A 7 -18.13 0.24 -31.55
N LYS A 8 -18.69 -0.16 -32.71
CA LYS A 8 -19.46 -1.41 -32.88
C LYS A 8 -18.69 -2.68 -32.46
N THR A 9 -17.38 -2.56 -32.28
CA THR A 9 -16.46 -3.63 -31.89
C THR A 9 -16.12 -3.62 -30.39
N LEU A 10 -16.79 -2.79 -29.58
CA LEU A 10 -16.55 -2.70 -28.13
C LEU A 10 -17.81 -3.10 -27.38
N ASP A 11 -17.63 -3.95 -26.39
CA ASP A 11 -18.68 -4.24 -25.42
C ASP A 11 -18.78 -3.09 -24.43
N LYS A 12 -19.99 -2.54 -24.28
CA LYS A 12 -20.31 -1.66 -23.16
C LYS A 12 -20.49 -2.53 -21.92
N ILE A 13 -19.63 -2.36 -20.93
CA ILE A 13 -19.58 -3.16 -19.71
C ILE A 13 -19.72 -2.27 -18.48
N GLU A 14 -20.34 -2.81 -17.43
CA GLU A 14 -20.40 -2.14 -16.13
C GLU A 14 -19.26 -2.63 -15.24
N ILE A 15 -18.44 -1.69 -14.79
CA ILE A 15 -17.24 -1.97 -13.99
C ILE A 15 -17.34 -1.30 -12.60
N CYS A 16 -16.53 -1.81 -11.67
CA CYS A 16 -16.27 -1.17 -10.40
C CYS A 16 -15.34 0.05 -10.62
N PRO A 17 -15.75 1.27 -10.26
CA PRO A 17 -14.92 2.46 -10.46
C PRO A 17 -13.62 2.45 -9.63
N LEU A 18 -13.55 1.64 -8.58
CA LEU A 18 -12.36 1.53 -7.73
C LEU A 18 -11.32 0.54 -8.26
N SER A 19 -11.75 -0.61 -8.81
CA SER A 19 -10.84 -1.70 -9.20
C SER A 19 -10.67 -1.87 -10.70
N GLY A 20 -11.53 -1.25 -11.53
CA GLY A 20 -11.55 -1.48 -12.99
C GLY A 20 -12.06 -2.86 -13.40
N ALA A 21 -12.37 -3.73 -12.44
CA ALA A 21 -12.90 -5.07 -12.64
C ALA A 21 -14.41 -5.06 -12.93
N LEU A 22 -14.98 -6.15 -13.43
CA LEU A 22 -16.43 -6.27 -13.63
C LEU A 22 -17.17 -6.03 -12.32
N ARG A 23 -18.27 -5.27 -12.38
CA ARG A 23 -19.06 -4.96 -11.19
C ARG A 23 -19.56 -6.25 -10.53
N GLY A 24 -19.20 -6.44 -9.26
CA GLY A 24 -19.72 -7.53 -8.41
C GLY A 24 -20.93 -7.10 -7.57
N ILE A 25 -21.61 -8.08 -6.96
CA ILE A 25 -22.81 -7.85 -6.13
C ILE A 25 -22.58 -6.92 -4.93
N HIS A 26 -21.35 -6.84 -4.44
CA HIS A 26 -20.96 -6.00 -3.30
C HIS A 26 -20.49 -4.59 -3.71
N CYS A 27 -20.40 -4.29 -5.01
CA CYS A 27 -19.99 -2.96 -5.46
C CYS A 27 -21.12 -1.94 -5.18
N PRO A 28 -20.86 -0.86 -4.41
CA PRO A 28 -21.89 0.11 -4.04
C PRO A 28 -22.43 0.89 -5.24
N ALA A 29 -21.59 1.09 -6.27
CA ALA A 29 -21.95 1.72 -7.53
C ALA A 29 -21.15 1.09 -8.68
N GLY A 30 -21.61 1.30 -9.91
CA GLY A 30 -20.91 0.94 -11.14
C GLY A 30 -20.77 2.15 -12.06
N ILE A 31 -19.77 2.11 -12.92
CA ILE A 31 -19.64 3.01 -14.07
C ILE A 31 -19.59 2.17 -15.36
N PHE A 32 -19.99 2.77 -16.48
CA PHE A 32 -19.94 2.09 -17.77
C PHE A 32 -18.66 2.46 -18.53
N GLU A 33 -17.98 1.43 -19.03
CA GLU A 33 -16.84 1.57 -19.93
C GLU A 33 -17.02 0.71 -21.18
N TYR A 34 -16.23 0.97 -22.22
CA TYR A 34 -16.20 0.19 -23.45
C TYR A 34 -14.90 -0.62 -23.50
N SER A 35 -14.99 -1.95 -23.68
CA SER A 35 -13.82 -2.84 -23.70
C SER A 35 -13.85 -3.82 -24.88
N LYS A 36 -12.66 -4.16 -25.38
CA LYS A 36 -12.44 -5.25 -26.37
C LYS A 36 -12.22 -6.62 -25.72
N GLN A 37 -11.96 -6.64 -24.41
CA GLN A 37 -11.43 -7.80 -23.69
C GLN A 37 -12.26 -8.08 -22.45
N LYS A 38 -13.59 -8.02 -22.58
CA LYS A 38 -14.52 -8.25 -21.45
C LYS A 38 -14.26 -9.62 -20.80
N GLU A 39 -13.97 -10.62 -21.62
CA GLU A 39 -13.69 -11.99 -21.23
C GLU A 39 -12.45 -12.15 -20.33
N ASN A 40 -11.53 -11.18 -20.36
CA ASN A 40 -10.33 -11.19 -19.52
C ASN A 40 -10.54 -10.48 -18.18
N LEU A 41 -11.67 -9.81 -17.99
CA LEU A 41 -11.95 -9.08 -16.75
C LEU A 41 -12.51 -10.02 -15.69
N LYS A 42 -11.87 -10.01 -14.53
CA LYS A 42 -12.38 -10.68 -13.33
C LYS A 42 -13.53 -9.88 -12.71
N THR A 43 -14.37 -10.54 -11.93
CA THR A 43 -15.33 -9.84 -11.05
C THR A 43 -14.58 -9.16 -9.91
N CYS A 44 -14.99 -7.95 -9.56
CA CYS A 44 -14.45 -7.17 -8.47
C CYS A 44 -14.51 -7.94 -7.14
N ASP A 45 -13.36 -8.11 -6.50
CA ASP A 45 -13.19 -8.75 -5.19
C ASP A 45 -12.72 -7.76 -4.10
N TYR A 46 -12.59 -6.48 -4.45
CA TYR A 46 -12.27 -5.37 -3.54
C TYR A 46 -13.42 -5.07 -2.56
N HIS A 47 -14.66 -5.33 -2.96
CA HIS A 47 -15.82 -5.19 -2.09
C HIS A 47 -16.31 -6.59 -1.69
N ARG A 48 -16.28 -6.89 -0.38
CA ARG A 48 -16.76 -8.15 0.19
C ARG A 48 -17.68 -7.77 1.36
N GLY A 49 -18.97 -8.07 1.28
CA GLY A 49 -19.96 -7.64 2.29
C GLY A 49 -20.49 -6.21 2.09
N PHE A 50 -21.19 -5.66 3.10
CA PHE A 50 -21.88 -4.37 2.99
C PHE A 50 -20.90 -3.19 2.83
N ARG A 51 -21.04 -2.48 1.70
CA ARG A 51 -20.66 -1.07 1.38
C ARG A 51 -19.20 -0.61 1.47
N TYR A 52 -18.25 -1.36 2.03
CA TYR A 52 -16.89 -0.83 2.23
C TYR A 52 -15.81 -1.58 1.44
N PRO A 53 -14.81 -0.87 0.88
CA PRO A 53 -13.68 -1.51 0.21
C PRO A 53 -12.77 -2.18 1.25
N VAL A 54 -12.40 -3.43 0.98
CA VAL A 54 -11.32 -4.13 1.68
C VAL A 54 -10.02 -3.71 1.00
N TYR A 55 -9.25 -2.85 1.66
CA TYR A 55 -7.97 -2.40 1.12
C TYR A 55 -6.90 -3.49 1.25
N PRO A 56 -6.04 -3.67 0.23
CA PRO A 56 -4.86 -4.53 0.36
C PRO A 56 -3.98 -4.11 1.55
N PRO A 57 -3.24 -5.03 2.19
CA PRO A 57 -2.38 -4.72 3.34
C PRO A 57 -1.44 -3.54 3.12
N LEU A 58 -0.95 -3.34 1.89
CA LEU A 58 -0.09 -2.23 1.50
C LEU A 58 -0.71 -0.83 1.73
N TYR A 59 -2.03 -0.71 1.72
CA TYR A 59 -2.74 0.57 1.87
C TYR A 59 -3.24 0.83 3.29
N THR A 60 -3.07 -0.11 4.21
CA THR A 60 -3.60 0.00 5.58
C THR A 60 -3.03 1.19 6.35
N GLN A 61 -1.73 1.52 6.16
CA GLN A 61 -1.13 2.72 6.75
C GLN A 61 -1.80 3.99 6.21
N TRP A 62 -2.01 4.08 4.90
CA TRP A 62 -2.66 5.23 4.26
C TRP A 62 -4.11 5.40 4.76
N VAL A 63 -4.87 4.30 4.89
CA VAL A 63 -6.24 4.29 5.43
C VAL A 63 -6.27 4.90 6.84
N HIS A 64 -5.34 4.52 7.71
CA HIS A 64 -5.23 5.06 9.07
C HIS A 64 -4.84 6.55 9.07
N GLU A 65 -3.83 6.95 8.30
CA GLU A 65 -3.40 8.35 8.20
C GLU A 65 -4.53 9.30 7.72
N HIS A 66 -5.52 8.77 7.01
CA HIS A 66 -6.66 9.53 6.49
C HIS A 66 -7.95 9.37 7.32
N GLY A 67 -7.89 8.74 8.50
CA GLY A 67 -9.04 8.57 9.39
C GLY A 67 -10.16 7.69 8.84
N LEU A 68 -9.85 6.86 7.84
CA LEU A 68 -10.79 5.93 7.20
C LEU A 68 -10.93 4.61 7.98
N ASP A 69 -10.19 4.48 9.08
CA ASP A 69 -10.26 3.41 10.09
C ASP A 69 -11.56 3.43 10.92
N THR A 70 -12.31 4.54 10.89
CA THR A 70 -13.56 4.74 11.63
C THR A 70 -14.85 4.36 10.89
N TRP A 71 -14.78 4.04 9.60
CA TRP A 71 -15.90 3.39 8.95
C TRP A 71 -16.10 2.00 9.55
N PRO A 72 -17.34 1.49 9.67
CA PRO A 72 -17.60 0.16 10.23
C PRO A 72 -17.10 -0.90 9.25
N LEU A 73 -15.79 -0.97 9.09
CA LEU A 73 -15.06 -2.20 8.93
C LEU A 73 -15.49 -3.02 10.12
N GLU A 74 -16.38 -4.00 9.90
CA GLU A 74 -16.52 -5.07 10.87
C GLU A 74 -15.10 -5.48 11.23
N SER A 75 -14.80 -5.34 12.51
CA SER A 75 -13.49 -5.34 13.16
C SER A 75 -12.78 -6.70 13.10
N GLY A 76 -12.97 -7.44 12.02
CA GLY A 76 -12.46 -8.79 11.79
C GLY A 76 -11.64 -8.96 10.51
N TYR A 77 -11.40 -7.90 9.72
CA TYR A 77 -10.66 -8.00 8.44
C TYR A 77 -9.38 -7.17 8.35
N TYR A 78 -8.83 -6.68 9.48
CA TYR A 78 -7.38 -6.66 9.61
C TYR A 78 -6.93 -8.12 9.70
N SER A 79 -6.94 -8.81 8.55
CA SER A 79 -6.28 -10.10 8.44
C SER A 79 -4.89 -9.88 9.00
N SER A 80 -4.55 -10.71 9.98
CA SER A 80 -3.28 -10.78 10.70
C SER A 80 -2.12 -11.11 9.75
N THR A 81 -2.00 -10.40 8.64
CA THR A 81 -0.87 -10.46 7.75
C THR A 81 0.25 -9.78 8.50
N ALA A 82 1.24 -10.58 8.89
CA ALA A 82 2.51 -10.14 9.43
C ALA A 82 2.95 -8.82 8.78
N ALA A 83 3.39 -7.85 9.58
CA ALA A 83 3.85 -6.57 9.06
C ALA A 83 4.95 -6.77 8.02
N LEU A 84 4.75 -6.22 6.82
CA LEU A 84 5.69 -6.28 5.72
C LEU A 84 6.38 -4.94 5.58
N ILE A 85 7.71 -4.94 5.52
CA ILE A 85 8.46 -3.74 5.11
C ILE A 85 8.18 -3.50 3.62
N ILE A 86 7.47 -2.40 3.35
CA ILE A 86 7.12 -1.90 2.01
C ILE A 86 8.33 -1.16 1.43
N TYR A 87 9.00 -0.36 2.26
CA TYR A 87 10.14 0.44 1.85
C TYR A 87 11.15 0.59 3.00
N PRO A 88 12.47 0.46 2.73
CA PRO A 88 13.09 0.19 1.44
C PRO A 88 12.84 -1.25 0.93
N PRO A 89 12.85 -1.48 -0.40
CA PRO A 89 12.77 -2.82 -0.96
C PRO A 89 14.07 -3.60 -0.72
N GLN A 90 13.99 -4.93 -0.80
CA GLN A 90 15.14 -5.79 -0.63
C GLN A 90 16.19 -5.52 -1.70
N GLY A 91 17.45 -5.31 -1.29
CA GLY A 91 18.57 -5.04 -2.18
C GLY A 91 18.59 -3.64 -2.79
N ALA A 92 17.79 -2.70 -2.28
CA ALA A 92 17.78 -1.33 -2.77
C ALA A 92 19.16 -0.67 -2.64
N VAL A 93 19.50 0.20 -3.59
CA VAL A 93 20.71 1.03 -3.54
C VAL A 93 20.30 2.49 -3.63
N PHE A 94 20.60 3.26 -2.58
CA PHE A 94 20.41 4.70 -2.52
C PHE A 94 21.73 5.42 -2.79
N LYS A 95 21.67 6.63 -3.32
CA LYS A 95 22.84 7.46 -3.59
C LYS A 95 22.71 8.77 -2.83
N LEU A 96 23.80 9.21 -2.22
CA LEU A 96 23.90 10.55 -1.67
C LEU A 96 24.23 11.55 -2.78
N ASP A 97 23.46 12.63 -2.86
CA ASP A 97 23.76 13.76 -3.72
C ASP A 97 24.71 14.71 -2.98
N PRO A 98 25.94 14.96 -3.48
CA PRO A 98 26.91 15.83 -2.81
C PRO A 98 26.48 17.31 -2.81
N THR A 99 25.50 17.70 -3.62
CA THR A 99 25.00 19.08 -3.70
C THR A 99 23.88 19.36 -2.70
N ILE A 100 23.28 18.31 -2.13
CA ILE A 100 22.21 18.42 -1.14
C ILE A 100 22.81 18.28 0.26
N PRO A 101 22.49 19.18 1.22
CA PRO A 101 22.91 19.01 2.61
C PRO A 101 22.53 17.63 3.15
N HIS A 102 23.47 16.96 3.79
CA HIS A 102 23.28 15.60 4.31
C HIS A 102 22.06 15.48 5.25
N SER A 103 21.75 16.52 6.01
CA SER A 103 20.59 16.59 6.89
C SER A 103 19.25 16.52 6.17
N TYR A 104 19.21 16.81 4.87
CA TYR A 104 17.98 16.75 4.04
C TYR A 104 17.85 15.44 3.27
N GLN A 105 18.88 14.59 3.30
CA GLN A 105 18.89 13.32 2.61
C GLN A 105 18.43 12.21 3.58
N THR A 106 17.12 12.07 3.72
CA THR A 106 16.49 11.10 4.64
C THR A 106 15.69 10.05 3.89
N LEU A 107 15.59 8.86 4.49
CA LEU A 107 14.69 7.80 4.09
C LEU A 107 13.54 7.70 5.09
N THR A 108 12.30 7.65 4.60
CA THR A 108 11.16 7.29 5.43
C THR A 108 10.87 5.81 5.22
N PHE A 109 10.99 5.01 6.27
CA PHE A 109 10.65 3.59 6.18
C PHE A 109 9.13 3.42 6.18
N GLN A 110 8.65 2.45 5.42
CA GLN A 110 7.22 2.17 5.27
C GLN A 110 6.93 0.70 5.53
N VAL A 111 5.81 0.45 6.17
CA VAL A 111 5.41 -0.88 6.63
C VAL A 111 3.91 -1.06 6.48
N SER A 112 3.47 -2.28 6.18
CA SER A 112 2.05 -2.61 6.16
C SER A 112 1.50 -2.78 7.58
N GLY A 113 0.18 -2.64 7.70
CA GLY A 113 -0.56 -2.77 8.95
C GLY A 113 -0.31 -1.62 9.91
N HIS A 114 -1.18 -1.53 10.91
CA HIS A 114 -1.02 -0.60 12.02
C HIS A 114 -0.92 -1.40 13.32
N ASN A 115 0.21 -1.28 14.01
CA ASN A 115 0.39 -1.80 15.36
C ASN A 115 1.23 -0.80 16.16
N PRO A 116 0.69 -0.18 17.21
CA PRO A 116 1.40 0.80 18.03
C PRO A 116 2.56 0.19 18.85
N ASN A 117 2.59 -1.14 19.02
CA ASN A 117 3.62 -1.84 19.81
C ASN A 117 4.76 -2.41 18.95
N ARG A 118 4.82 -2.09 17.65
CA ARG A 118 5.92 -2.55 16.79
C ARG A 118 7.23 -1.87 17.17
N THR A 119 8.33 -2.58 16.94
CA THR A 119 9.68 -2.06 17.19
C THR A 119 10.56 -2.19 15.96
N TRP A 120 11.31 -1.13 15.70
CA TRP A 120 12.21 -1.02 14.56
C TRP A 120 13.66 -1.12 15.01
N PHE A 121 14.48 -1.78 14.20
CA PHE A 121 15.91 -1.86 14.40
C PHE A 121 16.62 -1.62 13.08
N LEU A 122 17.69 -0.84 13.10
CA LEU A 122 18.61 -0.68 11.98
C LEU A 122 20.01 -1.05 12.44
N ASP A 123 20.60 -2.04 11.80
CA ASP A 123 21.92 -2.57 12.14
C ASP A 123 22.02 -3.02 13.61
N GLY A 124 20.90 -3.48 14.17
CA GLY A 124 20.77 -3.91 15.57
C GLY A 124 20.37 -2.79 16.54
N GLU A 125 20.46 -1.53 16.14
CA GLU A 125 20.12 -0.37 16.97
C GLU A 125 18.63 -0.03 16.90
N PRO A 126 17.95 0.20 18.03
CA PRO A 126 16.52 0.53 18.03
C PRO A 126 16.26 1.91 17.42
N LEU A 127 15.26 2.00 16.54
CA LEU A 127 14.79 3.25 15.96
C LEU A 127 13.49 3.71 16.60
N LYS A 128 13.32 5.02 16.69
CA LYS A 128 12.11 5.65 17.19
C LYS A 128 11.13 5.93 16.04
N GLU A 129 9.91 5.44 16.20
CA GLU A 129 8.78 5.81 15.36
C GLU A 129 8.10 7.05 15.96
N VAL A 130 7.78 8.02 15.10
CA VAL A 130 7.04 9.24 15.46
C VAL A 130 5.91 9.40 14.45
N ASP A 131 4.67 9.51 14.93
CA ASP A 131 3.46 9.63 14.12
C ASP A 131 3.35 8.59 12.99
N GLY A 132 3.65 7.32 13.30
CA GLY A 132 3.56 6.22 12.35
C GLY A 132 4.73 6.13 11.35
N LYS A 133 5.78 6.94 11.55
CA LYS A 133 6.89 7.09 10.60
C LYS A 133 8.23 6.96 11.29
N VAL A 134 9.16 6.27 10.61
CA VAL A 134 10.57 6.26 10.96
C VAL A 134 11.32 7.03 9.89
N GLN A 135 11.80 8.22 10.25
CA GLN A 135 12.68 9.01 9.40
C GLN A 135 14.12 8.78 9.81
N TRP A 136 14.94 8.34 8.86
CA TRP A 136 16.33 8.02 9.08
C TRP A 136 17.21 8.80 8.10
N ALA A 137 18.27 9.44 8.60
CA ALA A 137 19.24 10.12 7.74
C ALA A 137 20.10 9.09 7.01
N LEU A 138 20.29 9.25 5.70
CA LEU A 138 21.09 8.34 4.90
C LEU A 138 22.54 8.35 5.41
N ILE A 139 23.05 7.22 5.85
CA ILE A 139 24.47 7.01 6.18
C ILE A 139 25.05 6.09 5.11
N LYS A 140 26.25 6.35 4.61
CA LYS A 140 26.90 5.45 3.63
C LYS A 140 27.16 4.09 4.26
N GLY A 141 26.87 3.03 3.51
CA GLY A 141 27.14 1.66 3.95
C GLY A 141 26.07 0.67 3.53
N SER A 142 26.26 -0.59 3.95
CA SER A 142 25.23 -1.62 3.88
C SER A 142 24.45 -1.64 5.19
N HIS A 143 23.13 -1.72 5.08
CA HIS A 143 22.22 -1.64 6.21
C HIS A 143 21.25 -2.81 6.25
N HIS A 144 20.91 -3.25 7.46
CA HIS A 144 19.94 -4.30 7.77
C HIS A 144 18.84 -3.73 8.64
N LEU A 145 17.66 -3.56 8.04
CA LEU A 145 16.45 -3.09 8.70
C LEU A 145 15.61 -4.27 9.15
N VAL A 146 15.18 -4.24 10.41
CA VAL A 146 14.33 -5.28 11.02
C VAL A 146 13.14 -4.61 11.69
N ILE A 147 11.95 -5.18 11.49
CA ILE A 147 10.74 -4.86 12.25
C ILE A 147 10.34 -6.11 13.05
N LYS A 148 10.03 -5.90 14.32
CA LYS A 148 9.32 -6.88 15.14
C LYS A 148 7.90 -6.36 15.40
N ASP A 149 6.91 -7.12 14.96
CA ASP A 149 5.49 -6.85 15.14
C ASP A 149 4.81 -8.07 15.77
N GLY A 150 4.67 -8.06 17.10
CA GLY A 150 4.24 -9.23 17.86
C GLY A 150 5.23 -10.40 17.70
N GLU A 151 4.73 -11.55 17.26
CA GLU A 151 5.55 -12.73 16.93
C GLU A 151 6.19 -12.65 15.53
N SER A 152 5.77 -11.70 14.69
CA SER A 152 6.28 -11.55 13.33
C SER A 152 7.58 -10.76 13.31
N ILE A 153 8.55 -11.26 12.55
CA ILE A 153 9.80 -10.57 12.26
C ILE A 153 9.94 -10.44 10.75
N THR A 154 10.15 -9.23 10.27
CA THR A 154 10.40 -8.95 8.86
C THR A 154 11.68 -8.15 8.71
N GLU A 155 12.46 -8.47 7.68
CA GLU A 155 13.76 -7.84 7.44
C GLU A 155 13.97 -7.36 6.00
N ARG A 156 14.85 -6.36 5.86
CA ARG A 156 15.33 -5.84 4.58
C ARG A 156 16.81 -5.52 4.65
N LYS A 157 17.53 -5.80 3.58
CA LYS A 157 18.91 -5.32 3.38
C LYS A 157 18.94 -4.31 2.24
N PHE A 158 19.68 -3.22 2.42
CA PHE A 158 19.85 -2.18 1.41
C PHE A 158 21.22 -1.51 1.55
N GLU A 159 21.61 -0.71 0.57
CA GLU A 159 22.91 -0.04 0.50
C GLU A 159 22.74 1.47 0.24
N VAL A 160 23.64 2.28 0.78
CA VAL A 160 23.76 3.71 0.51
C VAL A 160 25.17 4.01 0.00
N LYS A 161 25.27 4.62 -1.19
CA LYS A 161 26.53 4.93 -1.90
C LYS A 161 26.81 6.43 -1.97
#